data_AF-A0A4Y8RAX6-F1
#
_entry.id   AF-A0A4Y8RAX6-F1
#
_cell.length_a   1.000
_cell.length_b   1.000
_cell.length_c   1.000
_cell.angle_alpha   90.00
_cell.angle_beta   90.00
_cell.angle_gamma   90.00
#
_symmetry.space_group_name_H-M   'P 1'
#
loop_
_entity.id
_entity.type
_entity.pdbx_description
1 polymer ?
#
loop_
_entity_poly.entity_id
_entity_poly.type
_entity_poly.pdbx_seq_one_letter_code
_entity_poly.pdbx_strand_id
1 'polypeptide(L)'
;MILVHVRKKARKRASEWFCALNLALFGLTLLLPGATFSAPGYAAFDAVLGEVPTGALALALGLTWAAGLVVNGVLQNLTSTVRATCCFAGSIVYALITAAYTIGAARSGLPSPGAAGNGAITILALFCLYWIGEEKGCRDDV
;
A
#
# COMPACT_ATOMS: atom_id res chain seq x y z
N MET A 1 -25.18 -15.03 -4.04
CA MET A 1 -24.75 -15.05 -2.61
C MET A 1 -23.30 -14.61 -2.37
N ILE A 2 -22.35 -14.89 -3.26
CA ILE A 2 -20.92 -14.53 -3.12
C ILE A 2 -20.73 -13.00 -3.01
N LEU A 3 -21.36 -12.22 -3.88
CA LEU A 3 -21.28 -10.75 -3.90
C LEU A 3 -21.75 -10.08 -2.59
N VAL A 4 -22.73 -10.67 -1.88
CA VAL A 4 -23.22 -10.15 -0.60
C VAL A 4 -22.19 -10.38 0.51
N HIS A 5 -21.53 -11.54 0.52
CA HIS A 5 -20.46 -11.86 1.47
C HIS A 5 -19.22 -10.99 1.23
N VAL A 6 -18.87 -10.77 -0.05
CA VAL A 6 -17.81 -9.84 -0.45
C VAL A 6 -18.13 -8.42 0.01
N ARG A 7 -19.36 -7.91 -0.20
CA ARG A 7 -19.73 -6.54 0.27
C ARG A 7 -19.69 -6.39 1.79
N LYS A 8 -20.18 -7.36 2.57
CA LYS A 8 -20.14 -7.29 4.05
C LYS A 8 -18.69 -7.30 4.57
N LYS A 9 -17.83 -8.14 4.00
CA LYS A 9 -16.41 -8.21 4.39
C LYS A 9 -15.58 -7.02 3.87
N ALA A 10 -15.88 -6.54 2.66
CA ALA A 10 -15.25 -5.33 2.10
C ALA A 10 -15.51 -4.10 2.98
N ARG A 11 -16.71 -3.98 3.59
CA ARG A 11 -17.00 -2.90 4.54
C ARG A 11 -16.17 -2.99 5.83
N LYS A 12 -15.92 -4.21 6.33
CA LYS A 12 -15.02 -4.42 7.50
C LYS A 12 -13.55 -4.18 7.18
N ARG A 13 -13.18 -4.25 5.90
CA ARG A 13 -11.78 -4.18 5.42
C ARG A 13 -11.56 -3.03 4.44
N ALA A 14 -12.34 -1.96 4.60
CA ALA A 14 -12.31 -0.80 3.72
C ALA A 14 -10.93 -0.12 3.72
N SER A 15 -10.22 -0.15 4.86
CA SER A 15 -8.85 0.35 5.01
C SER A 15 -7.84 -0.45 4.17
N GLU A 16 -7.91 -1.78 4.18
CA GLU A 16 -7.04 -2.62 3.34
C GLU A 16 -7.30 -2.40 1.85
N TRP A 17 -8.58 -2.30 1.47
CA TRP A 17 -8.96 -1.97 0.10
C TRP A 17 -8.44 -0.60 -0.33
N PHE A 18 -8.54 0.40 0.54
CA PHE A 18 -8.01 1.73 0.30
C PHE A 18 -6.49 1.70 0.08
N CYS A 19 -5.74 1.05 0.96
CA CYS A 19 -4.28 0.95 0.84
C CYS A 19 -3.84 0.19 -0.41
N ALA A 20 -4.51 -0.91 -0.77
CA ALA A 20 -4.21 -1.70 -1.97
C ALA A 20 -4.48 -0.92 -3.26
N LEU A 21 -5.65 -0.27 -3.35
CA LEU A 21 -6.02 0.53 -4.53
C LEU A 21 -5.17 1.79 -4.64
N ASN A 22 -4.87 2.46 -3.53
CA ASN A 22 -4.00 3.64 -3.54
C ASN A 22 -2.59 3.27 -4.02
N LEU A 23 -2.05 2.12 -3.61
CA LEU A 23 -0.73 1.65 -4.02
C LEU A 23 -0.71 1.28 -5.52
N ALA A 24 -1.76 0.62 -6.00
CA ALA A 24 -1.92 0.30 -7.41
C ALA A 24 -2.04 1.56 -8.28
N LEU A 25 -2.85 2.54 -7.85
CA LEU A 25 -3.00 3.81 -8.55
C LEU A 25 -1.72 4.63 -8.52
N PHE A 26 -0.98 4.63 -7.41
CA PHE A 26 0.33 5.26 -7.32
C PHE A 26 1.33 4.65 -8.31
N GLY A 27 1.40 3.32 -8.37
CA GLY A 27 2.22 2.62 -9.36
C GLY A 27 1.81 2.92 -10.80
N LEU A 28 0.49 2.98 -11.07
CA LEU A 28 -0.04 3.36 -12.39
C LEU A 28 0.34 4.79 -12.77
N THR A 29 0.30 5.74 -11.82
CA THR A 29 0.69 7.12 -12.08
C THR A 29 2.16 7.28 -12.44
N LEU A 30 3.04 6.46 -11.85
CA LEU A 30 4.47 6.45 -12.19
C LEU A 30 4.77 5.76 -13.53
N LEU A 31 3.84 4.97 -14.06
CA LEU A 31 3.97 4.33 -15.37
C LEU A 31 3.36 5.16 -16.51
N LEU A 32 2.63 6.24 -16.18
CA LEU A 32 2.12 7.17 -17.18
C LEU A 32 3.28 7.98 -17.79
N PRO A 33 3.14 8.43 -19.05
CA PRO A 33 4.15 9.27 -19.68
C PRO A 33 4.23 10.62 -18.97
N GLY A 34 5.30 10.79 -18.19
CA GLY A 34 5.63 12.00 -17.44
C GLY A 34 6.96 11.78 -16.72
N ALA A 35 7.77 12.82 -16.56
CA ALA A 35 9.00 12.73 -15.76
C ALA A 35 8.68 13.10 -14.31
N THR A 36 7.86 12.30 -13.63
CA THR A 36 7.41 12.60 -12.27
C THR A 36 8.60 12.70 -11.32
N PHE A 37 9.64 11.89 -11.56
CA PHE A 37 10.86 11.91 -10.77
C PHE A 37 11.81 13.07 -11.08
N SER A 38 11.56 13.84 -12.14
CA SER A 38 12.35 15.05 -12.44
C SER A 38 12.09 16.21 -11.48
N ALA A 39 11.05 16.13 -10.64
CA ALA A 39 10.84 17.11 -9.58
C ALA A 39 11.78 16.86 -8.40
N PRO A 40 12.34 17.93 -7.78
CA PRO A 40 13.39 17.82 -6.75
C PRO A 40 12.97 17.02 -5.50
N GLY A 41 11.67 16.88 -5.25
CA GLY A 41 11.14 16.05 -4.17
C GLY A 41 11.31 14.53 -4.37
N TYR A 42 11.55 14.07 -5.60
CA TYR A 42 11.69 12.66 -5.95
C TYR A 42 13.11 12.27 -6.38
N ALA A 43 14.06 13.20 -6.34
CA ALA A 43 15.45 12.95 -6.73
C ALA A 43 16.09 11.79 -5.94
N ALA A 44 15.65 11.56 -4.69
CA ALA A 44 16.08 10.41 -3.90
C ALA A 44 15.56 9.06 -4.43
N PHE A 45 14.41 9.04 -5.09
CA PHE A 45 13.84 7.83 -5.68
C PHE A 45 14.48 7.48 -7.03
N ASP A 46 14.78 8.50 -7.82
CA ASP A 46 15.45 8.33 -9.11
C ASP A 46 16.84 7.69 -8.94
N ALA A 47 17.57 8.07 -7.89
CA ALA A 47 18.90 7.57 -7.61
C ALA A 47 18.96 6.07 -7.18
N VAL A 48 17.87 5.48 -6.70
CA VAL A 48 17.88 4.14 -6.09
C VAL A 48 17.31 3.07 -7.02
N LEU A 49 16.14 3.34 -7.61
CA LEU A 49 15.43 2.34 -8.43
C LEU A 49 15.07 2.89 -9.81
N GLY A 50 14.86 4.20 -9.97
CA GLY A 50 14.31 4.79 -11.19
C GLY A 50 12.79 4.70 -11.26
N GLU A 51 12.18 5.56 -12.06
CA GLU A 51 10.73 5.80 -12.09
C GLU A 51 9.91 4.56 -12.53
N VAL A 52 10.28 3.97 -13.67
CA VAL A 52 9.58 2.83 -14.28
C VAL A 52 9.56 1.57 -13.39
N PRO A 53 10.70 1.08 -12.87
CA PRO A 53 10.69 -0.12 -12.02
C PRO A 53 10.02 0.13 -10.66
N THR A 54 10.11 1.35 -10.10
CA THR A 54 9.38 1.71 -8.87
C THR A 54 7.88 1.67 -9.11
N GLY A 55 7.41 2.25 -10.22
CA GLY A 55 6.01 2.22 -10.63
C GLY A 55 5.51 0.80 -10.89
N ALA A 56 6.28 -0.02 -11.61
CA ALA A 56 5.94 -1.41 -11.89
C ALA A 56 5.84 -2.27 -10.62
N LEU A 57 6.78 -2.12 -9.68
CA LEU A 57 6.76 -2.84 -8.41
C LEU A 57 5.58 -2.42 -7.54
N ALA A 58 5.32 -1.11 -7.41
CA ALA A 58 4.19 -0.60 -6.64
C ALA A 58 2.84 -1.06 -7.24
N LEU A 59 2.71 -1.02 -8.57
CA LEU A 59 1.52 -1.52 -9.26
C LEU A 59 1.33 -3.02 -9.03
N ALA A 60 2.38 -3.82 -9.23
CA ALA A 60 2.32 -5.27 -9.03
C ALA A 60 1.94 -5.64 -7.58
N LEU A 61 2.52 -4.95 -6.59
CA LEU A 61 2.18 -5.13 -5.17
C LEU A 61 0.72 -4.76 -4.89
N GLY A 62 0.26 -3.60 -5.36
CA GLY A 62 -1.13 -3.15 -5.17
C GLY A 62 -2.15 -4.10 -5.80
N LEU A 63 -1.88 -4.58 -7.01
CA LEU A 63 -2.73 -5.56 -7.69
C LEU A 63 -2.74 -6.92 -6.99
N THR A 64 -1.57 -7.39 -6.53
CA THR A 64 -1.47 -8.65 -5.77
C THR A 64 -2.23 -8.56 -4.45
N TRP A 65 -2.15 -7.41 -3.76
CA TRP A 65 -2.91 -7.16 -2.55
C TRP A 65 -4.42 -7.13 -2.82
N ALA A 66 -4.86 -6.42 -3.86
CA ALA A 66 -6.27 -6.38 -4.27
C ALA A 66 -6.80 -7.77 -4.65
N ALA A 67 -6.03 -8.55 -5.41
CA ALA A 67 -6.37 -9.94 -5.75
C ALA A 67 -6.50 -10.81 -4.49
N GLY A 68 -5.57 -10.65 -3.53
CA GLY A 68 -5.63 -11.29 -2.22
C GLY A 68 -6.92 -10.97 -1.46
N LEU A 69 -7.41 -9.72 -1.53
CA LEU A 69 -8.67 -9.30 -0.92
C LEU A 69 -9.90 -9.89 -1.61
N VAL A 70 -9.90 -9.98 -2.94
CA VAL A 70 -10.97 -10.64 -3.72
C VAL A 70 -11.07 -12.12 -3.34
N VAL A 71 -9.95 -12.84 -3.38
CA VAL A 71 -9.91 -14.28 -3.09
C VAL A 71 -10.22 -14.57 -1.61
N ASN A 72 -9.84 -13.69 -0.68
CA ASN A 72 -10.22 -13.82 0.73
C ASN A 72 -11.74 -13.73 0.94
N GLY A 73 -12.48 -13.07 0.04
CA GLY A 73 -13.94 -13.12 0.04
C GLY A 73 -14.51 -14.55 -0.04
N VAL A 74 -13.73 -15.50 -0.58
CA VAL A 74 -14.10 -16.90 -0.83
C VAL A 74 -13.31 -17.88 0.06
N LEU A 75 -12.00 -17.67 0.28
CA LEU A 75 -11.10 -18.57 1.03
C LEU A 75 -10.23 -17.80 2.03
N GLN A 76 -10.71 -17.62 3.27
CA GLN A 76 -10.07 -16.74 4.25
C GLN A 76 -8.73 -17.24 4.80
N ASN A 77 -8.59 -18.56 4.95
CA ASN A 77 -7.47 -19.15 5.68
C ASN A 77 -6.17 -19.04 4.88
N LEU A 78 -6.23 -19.33 3.58
CA LEU A 78 -5.08 -19.31 2.67
C LEU A 78 -4.59 -17.89 2.35
N THR A 79 -5.51 -16.93 2.29
CA THR A 79 -5.22 -15.56 1.83
C THR A 79 -4.83 -14.60 2.95
N SER A 80 -4.90 -15.03 4.21
CA SER A 80 -4.48 -14.25 5.38
C SER A 80 -2.97 -13.94 5.34
N THR A 81 -2.14 -14.91 4.97
CA THR A 81 -0.68 -14.72 4.83
C THR A 81 -0.36 -13.76 3.68
N VAL A 82 -1.01 -13.91 2.52
CA VAL A 82 -0.81 -13.03 1.36
C VAL A 82 -1.21 -11.59 1.69
N ARG A 83 -2.33 -11.40 2.41
CA ARG A 83 -2.74 -10.06 2.88
C ARG A 83 -1.71 -9.48 3.84
N ALA A 84 -1.23 -10.25 4.81
CA ALA A 84 -0.23 -9.78 5.77
C ALA A 84 1.08 -9.37 5.08
N THR A 85 1.60 -10.19 4.16
CA THR A 85 2.83 -9.87 3.43
C THR A 85 2.67 -8.65 2.52
N CYS A 86 1.54 -8.51 1.83
CA CYS A 86 1.23 -7.32 1.03
C CYS A 86 1.08 -6.06 1.91
N CYS A 87 0.44 -6.18 3.08
CA CYS A 87 0.24 -5.05 3.99
C CYS A 87 1.57 -4.58 4.60
N PHE A 88 2.47 -5.52 4.92
CA PHE A 88 3.83 -5.23 5.38
C PHE A 88 4.71 -4.61 4.28
N ALA A 89 4.70 -5.20 3.07
CA ALA A 89 5.43 -4.62 1.95
C ALA A 89 4.89 -3.23 1.59
N GLY A 90 3.57 -3.06 1.61
CA GLY A 90 2.90 -1.77 1.40
C GLY A 90 3.30 -0.72 2.43
N SER A 91 3.37 -1.06 3.72
CA SER A 91 3.79 -0.12 4.76
C SER A 91 5.24 0.33 4.57
N ILE A 92 6.15 -0.57 4.15
CA ILE A 92 7.52 -0.20 3.80
C ILE A 92 7.54 0.78 2.62
N VAL A 93 6.77 0.51 1.56
CA VAL A 93 6.72 1.40 0.39
C VAL A 93 6.20 2.78 0.77
N TYR A 94 5.09 2.87 1.52
CA TYR A 94 4.57 4.16 1.97
C TYR A 94 5.52 4.89 2.94
N ALA A 95 6.25 4.16 3.78
CA ALA A 95 7.27 4.74 4.66
C ALA A 95 8.43 5.36 3.84
N LEU A 96 8.88 4.67 2.80
CA LEU A 96 9.90 5.18 1.88
C LEU A 96 9.42 6.42 1.12
N ILE A 97 8.16 6.42 0.64
CA ILE A 97 7.52 7.58 0.00
C ILE A 97 7.45 8.76 0.96
N THR A 98 7.06 8.50 2.20
CA THR A 98 7.03 9.51 3.26
C THR A 98 8.42 10.09 3.49
N ALA A 99 9.44 9.24 3.64
CA ALA A 99 10.82 9.65 3.84
C ALA A 99 11.38 10.48 2.68
N ALA A 100 11.06 10.13 1.43
CA ALA A 100 11.49 10.91 0.28
C ALA A 100 10.85 12.31 0.27
N TYR A 101 9.55 12.41 0.55
CA TYR A 101 8.90 13.72 0.65
C TYR A 101 9.41 14.55 1.83
N THR A 102 9.75 13.94 2.97
CA THR A 102 10.33 14.70 4.11
C THR A 102 11.74 15.18 3.80
N ILE A 103 12.57 14.36 3.16
CA ILE A 103 13.91 14.76 2.70
C ILE A 103 13.81 15.87 1.64
N GLY A 104 12.90 15.72 0.67
CA GLY A 104 12.62 16.74 -0.35
C GLY A 104 12.14 18.05 0.25
N ALA A 105 11.25 18.01 1.24
CA ALA A 105 10.77 19.18 1.97
C ALA A 105 11.91 19.86 2.75
N ALA A 106 12.76 19.08 3.43
CA ALA A 106 13.91 19.62 4.16
C ALA A 106 14.92 20.33 3.24
N ARG A 107 15.12 19.82 2.01
CA ARG A 107 16.03 20.41 1.02
C ARG A 107 15.46 21.64 0.32
N SER A 108 14.14 21.68 0.10
CA SER A 108 13.46 22.78 -0.60
C SER A 108 12.92 23.87 0.32
N GLY A 109 12.87 23.62 1.64
CA GLY A 109 12.28 24.53 2.62
C GLY A 109 10.76 24.63 2.55
N LEU A 110 10.11 23.81 1.71
CA LEU A 110 8.66 23.83 1.49
C LEU A 110 8.02 22.59 2.11
N PRO A 111 6.98 22.74 2.95
CA PRO A 111 6.25 21.59 3.48
C PRO A 111 5.54 20.85 2.34
N SER A 112 5.75 19.53 2.26
CA SER A 112 5.06 18.66 1.30
C SER A 112 3.85 17.99 1.96
N PRO A 113 2.60 18.28 1.54
CA PRO A 113 1.42 17.56 2.00
C PRO A 113 1.51 16.05 1.73
N GLY A 114 2.30 15.65 0.72
CA GLY A 114 2.56 14.25 0.39
C GLY A 114 3.26 13.48 1.51
N ALA A 115 4.11 14.11 2.32
CA ALA A 115 4.74 13.46 3.46
C ALA A 115 3.70 13.05 4.52
N ALA A 116 2.84 13.98 4.92
CA ALA A 116 1.81 13.72 5.93
C ALA A 116 0.78 12.68 5.43
N GLY A 117 0.35 12.79 4.17
CA GLY A 117 -0.59 11.85 3.57
C GLY A 117 -0.04 10.43 3.52
N ASN A 118 1.16 10.23 2.97
CA ASN A 118 1.77 8.89 2.91
C ASN A 118 2.13 8.34 4.30
N GLY A 119 2.49 9.22 5.25
CA GLY A 119 2.71 8.84 6.65
C GLY A 119 1.45 8.28 7.30
N ALA A 120 0.31 8.93 7.09
CA ALA A 120 -0.98 8.44 7.58
C ALA A 120 -1.37 7.08 6.94
N ILE A 121 -1.11 6.91 5.64
CA ILE A 121 -1.37 5.63 4.94
C ILE A 121 -0.44 4.53 5.44
N THR A 122 0.82 4.85 5.74
CA THR A 122 1.77 3.90 6.37
C THR A 122 1.23 3.39 7.70
N ILE A 123 0.78 4.31 8.57
CA ILE A 123 0.18 3.98 9.87
C ILE A 123 -1.08 3.12 9.66
N LEU A 124 -1.94 3.49 8.72
CA LEU A 124 -3.14 2.72 8.39
C LEU A 124 -2.80 1.29 7.93
N ALA A 125 -1.75 1.12 7.10
CA ALA A 125 -1.28 -0.18 6.65
C ALA A 125 -0.72 -1.02 7.82
N LEU A 126 -0.02 -0.41 8.77
CA LEU A 126 0.45 -1.10 10.00
C LEU A 126 -0.72 -1.52 10.89
N PHE A 127 -1.74 -0.66 11.06
CA PHE A 127 -2.97 -1.04 11.76
C PHE A 127 -3.66 -2.22 11.08
N CYS A 128 -3.77 -2.20 9.75
CA CYS A 128 -4.35 -3.33 9.01
C CYS A 128 -3.53 -4.62 9.23
N LEU A 129 -2.20 -4.53 9.25
CA LEU A 129 -1.33 -5.67 9.53
C LEU A 129 -1.56 -6.24 10.94
N TYR A 130 -1.68 -5.38 11.96
CA TYR A 130 -2.00 -5.79 13.32
C TYR A 130 -3.34 -6.54 13.39
N TRP A 131 -4.40 -5.99 12.79
CA TRP A 131 -5.71 -6.63 12.76
C TRP A 131 -5.71 -7.98 12.00
N ILE A 132 -4.92 -8.11 10.93
CA ILE A 132 -4.73 -9.39 10.24
C ILE A 132 -4.02 -10.40 11.15
N GLY A 133 -3.06 -9.95 11.96
CA GLY A 133 -2.37 -10.77 12.96
C GLY A 133 -3.31 -11.30 14.04
N GLU A 134 -4.14 -10.42 14.61
CA GLU A 134 -5.20 -10.78 15.57
C GLU A 134 -6.20 -11.79 14.97
N GLU A 135 -6.65 -11.59 13.72
CA GLU A 135 -7.50 -12.54 12.99
C GLU A 135 -6.86 -13.93 12.83
N LYS A 136 -5.52 -14.01 12.84
CA LYS A 136 -4.74 -15.24 12.71
C LYS A 136 -4.45 -15.92 14.05
N GLY A 137 -4.26 -15.13 15.11
CA GLY A 137 -3.89 -15.58 16.45
C GLY A 137 -5.07 -16.11 17.28
N CYS A 138 -6.29 -15.60 17.10
CA CYS A 138 -7.51 -16.11 17.75
C CYS A 138 -8.06 -17.38 17.07
N ARG A 139 -7.19 -18.32 16.71
CA ARG A 139 -7.60 -19.56 16.04
C ARG A 139 -6.89 -20.80 16.58
N ASP A 140 -6.60 -20.75 17.88
CA ASP A 140 -6.24 -21.92 18.68
C ASP A 140 -7.48 -22.49 19.43
N ASP A 141 -8.65 -21.90 19.24
CA ASP A 141 -9.94 -22.36 19.76
C ASP A 141 -10.68 -23.24 18.74
N VAL A 142 -10.10 -24.42 18.46
CA VAL A 142 -10.82 -25.67 18.13
C VAL A 142 -10.08 -26.86 18.74
#